data_AF-A0A1H1FJ14-F1
#
_entry.id   AF-A0A1H1FJ14-F1
#
_cell.length_a   1.000
_cell.length_b   1.000
_cell.length_c   1.000
_cell.angle_alpha   90.00
_cell.angle_beta   90.00
_cell.angle_gamma   90.00
#
_symmetry.space_group_name_H-M   'P 1'
#
loop_
_entity.id
_entity.type
_entity.pdbx_description
1 polymer ?
#
loop_
_entity_poly.entity_id
_entity_poly.type
_entity_poly.pdbx_seq_one_letter_code
_entity_poly.pdbx_strand_id
1 'polypeptide(L)' 'MSEHKKNKLNNTLSSNTFDLEPIMKFKEMSLDQAMKILNDSKITISEQEASEILVFLHTIVKITLKEFLSPKD' A
#
# COMPACT_ATOMS: atom_id res chain seq x y z
N MET A 1 -29.73 41.45 24.40
CA MET A 1 -29.75 40.14 25.09
C MET A 1 -30.43 39.14 24.17
N SER A 2 -29.93 37.96 23.86
CA SER A 2 -28.60 37.37 23.83
C SER A 2 -28.75 36.20 22.84
N GLU A 3 -27.80 36.02 21.95
CA GLU A 3 -27.78 34.89 21.02
C GLU A 3 -27.62 33.57 21.79
N HIS A 4 -28.40 32.53 21.44
CA HIS A 4 -28.06 31.16 21.83
C HIS A 4 -27.88 30.29 20.59
N LYS A 5 -26.59 30.17 20.24
CA LYS A 5 -26.00 29.27 19.24
C LYS A 5 -26.23 27.79 19.60
N LYS A 6 -26.55 27.04 18.54
CA LYS A 6 -26.09 25.68 18.16
C LYS A 6 -25.36 24.86 19.21
N ASN A 7 -25.74 23.58 19.32
CA ASN A 7 -24.78 22.47 19.30
C ASN A 7 -25.47 21.19 18.81
N LYS A 8 -25.46 21.00 17.48
CA LYS A 8 -25.70 19.68 16.88
C LYS A 8 -24.40 18.90 17.08
N LEU A 9 -24.41 17.95 18.02
CA LEU A 9 -23.32 17.03 18.25
C LEU A 9 -23.15 16.18 16.99
N ASN A 10 -22.31 16.64 16.07
CA ASN A 10 -21.83 15.81 14.98
C ASN A 10 -20.80 14.86 15.59
N ASN A 11 -21.27 13.74 16.12
CA ASN A 11 -20.43 12.59 16.42
C ASN A 11 -20.07 11.94 15.08
N THR A 12 -19.27 12.64 14.29
CA THR A 12 -18.53 12.00 13.21
C THR A 12 -17.45 11.20 13.91
N LEU A 13 -17.72 9.91 14.14
CA LEU A 13 -16.66 8.92 14.27
C LEU A 13 -15.70 9.22 13.12
N SER A 14 -14.57 9.86 13.44
CA SER A 14 -13.46 9.91 12.52
C SER A 14 -12.99 8.47 12.43
N SER A 15 -13.55 7.72 11.48
CA SER A 15 -12.85 6.58 10.95
C SER A 15 -11.51 7.14 10.51
N ASN A 16 -10.47 6.87 11.27
CA ASN A 16 -9.12 6.93 10.76
C ASN A 16 -9.05 5.84 9.69
N THR A 17 -9.68 6.10 8.55
CA THR A 17 -9.31 5.51 7.27
C THR A 17 -7.92 6.04 7.07
N PHE A 18 -6.94 5.30 7.58
CA PHE A 18 -5.54 5.48 7.23
C PHE A 18 -5.50 5.28 5.72
N ASP A 19 -5.65 6.40 5.02
CA ASP A 19 -5.67 6.42 3.58
C ASP A 19 -4.22 6.18 3.15
N LEU A 20 -3.97 4.99 2.61
CA LEU A 20 -2.64 4.58 2.18
C LEU A 20 -2.24 5.29 0.88
N GLU A 21 -3.17 5.97 0.20
CA GLU A 21 -2.91 6.69 -1.05
C GLU A 21 -1.65 7.59 -1.01
N PRO A 22 -1.35 8.36 0.06
CA PRO A 22 -0.17 9.21 0.10
C PRO A 22 1.15 8.45 0.35
N ILE A 23 1.09 7.28 0.99
CA ILE A 23 2.24 6.42 1.30
C ILE A 23 2.59 5.51 0.10
N MET A 24 1.60 5.22 -0.74
CA MET A 24 1.69 4.25 -1.83
C MET A 24 2.32 4.81 -3.11
N LYS A 25 3.33 5.68 -3.01
CA LYS A 25 4.34 5.83 -4.09
C LYS A 25 5.38 4.72 -4.03
N PHE A 26 4.98 3.50 -3.63
CA PHE A 26 5.81 2.33 -3.78
C PHE A 26 6.01 2.13 -5.28
N LYS A 27 7.23 2.39 -5.74
CA LYS A 27 7.58 2.16 -7.14
C LYS A 27 7.70 0.66 -7.34
N GLU A 28 6.60 0.05 -7.78
CA GLU A 28 6.57 -1.34 -8.22
C GLU A 28 7.61 -1.56 -9.32
N MET A 29 8.35 -2.67 -9.20
CA MET A 29 9.29 -3.09 -10.23
C MET A 29 8.50 -3.55 -11.45
N SER A 30 8.95 -3.22 -12.66
CA SER A 30 8.31 -3.74 -13.87
C SER A 30 8.72 -5.19 -14.11
N LEU A 31 7.87 -5.95 -14.82
CA LEU A 31 8.18 -7.32 -15.22
C LEU A 31 9.48 -7.40 -16.03
N ASP A 32 9.70 -6.47 -16.96
CA ASP A 32 10.95 -6.41 -17.75
C ASP A 32 12.20 -6.27 -16.88
N GLN A 33 12.12 -5.43 -15.83
CA GLN A 33 13.23 -5.26 -14.89
C GLN A 33 13.45 -6.52 -14.05
N ALA A 34 12.37 -7.16 -13.59
CA ALA A 34 12.45 -8.42 -12.86
C ALA A 34 13.07 -9.52 -13.72
N MET A 35 12.59 -9.70 -14.96
CA MET A 35 13.12 -10.66 -15.93
C MET A 35 14.60 -10.41 -16.21
N LYS A 36 15.01 -9.15 -16.38
CA LYS A 36 16.42 -8.79 -16.57
C LYS A 36 17.27 -9.23 -15.38
N ILE A 37 16.87 -8.91 -14.15
CA ILE A 37 17.61 -9.28 -12.93
C ILE A 37 17.72 -10.80 -12.79
N LEU A 38 16.64 -11.53 -13.04
CA LEU A 38 16.60 -12.99 -12.96
C LEU A 38 17.54 -13.62 -14.00
N ASN A 39 17.49 -13.14 -15.25
CA ASN A 39 18.37 -13.59 -16.31
C ASN A 39 19.84 -13.27 -16.03
N ASP A 40 20.15 -12.06 -15.56
CA ASP A 40 21.50 -11.65 -15.15
C ASP A 40 22.02 -12.54 -14.00
N SER A 41 21.12 -13.07 -13.17
CA SER A 41 21.41 -14.01 -12.09
C SER A 41 21.45 -15.48 -12.52
N LYS A 42 21.33 -15.77 -13.82
CA LYS A 42 21.23 -17.13 -14.39
C LYS A 42 20.06 -17.96 -13.84
N ILE A 43 19.00 -17.28 -13.41
CA ILE A 43 17.74 -17.90 -12.98
C ILE A 43 16.81 -17.91 -14.19
N THR A 44 16.60 -19.09 -14.76
CA THR A 44 15.68 -19.27 -15.90
C THR A 44 14.28 -19.57 -15.38
N ILE A 45 13.36 -18.63 -15.57
CA ILE A 45 11.93 -18.82 -15.33
C ILE A 45 11.13 -18.25 -16.50
N SER A 46 9.90 -18.72 -16.67
CA SER A 46 8.97 -18.16 -17.64
C SER A 46 8.50 -16.76 -17.21
N GLU A 47 8.06 -15.97 -18.19
CA GLU A 47 7.44 -14.66 -17.94
C GLU A 47 6.21 -14.77 -17.02
N GLN A 48 5.43 -15.85 -17.17
CA GLN A 48 4.26 -16.12 -16.33
C GLN A 48 4.67 -16.34 -14.87
N GLU A 49 5.66 -17.19 -14.62
CA GLU A 49 6.17 -17.44 -13.26
C GLU A 49 6.75 -16.16 -12.64
N ALA A 50 7.50 -15.39 -13.43
CA ALA A 50 8.06 -14.11 -12.98
C ALA A 50 6.95 -13.12 -12.58
N SER A 51 5.89 -13.03 -13.39
CA SER A 51 4.73 -12.18 -13.12
C SER A 51 4.02 -12.58 -11.83
N GLU A 52 3.76 -13.88 -11.63
CA GLU A 52 3.11 -14.39 -10.42
C GLU A 52 3.94 -14.12 -9.16
N ILE A 53 5.25 -14.36 -9.23
CA ILE A 53 6.19 -14.06 -8.12
C ILE A 53 6.17 -12.56 -7.81
N LEU A 54 6.23 -11.71 -8.83
CA LEU A 54 6.28 -10.27 -8.66
C LEU A 54 5.01 -9.72 -8.00
N VAL A 55 3.84 -10.19 -8.41
CA VAL A 55 2.54 -9.85 -7.80
C VAL A 55 2.50 -10.28 -6.34
N PHE A 56 2.96 -11.48 -6.03
CA PHE A 56 3.02 -11.98 -4.66
C PHE A 56 3.92 -11.11 -3.78
N LEU A 57 5.12 -10.77 -4.24
CA LEU A 57 6.06 -9.92 -3.51
C LEU A 57 5.50 -8.49 -3.30
N HIS A 58 4.91 -7.87 -4.32
CA HIS A 58 4.26 -6.57 -4.18
C HIS A 58 3.14 -6.61 -3.12
N THR A 59 2.37 -7.71 -3.08
CA THR A 59 1.30 -7.89 -2.09
C THR A 59 1.86 -7.96 -0.67
N ILE A 60 2.93 -8.73 -0.45
CA ILE A 60 3.61 -8.80 0.86
C ILE A 60 4.07 -7.42 1.29
N VAL A 61 4.76 -6.69 0.41
CA VAL A 61 5.27 -5.35 0.73
C VAL A 61 4.13 -4.40 1.12
N LYS A 62 3.01 -4.43 0.40
CA LYS A 62 1.82 -3.60 0.73
C LYS A 62 1.28 -3.93 2.13
N ILE A 63 1.17 -5.21 2.47
CA ILE A 63 0.74 -5.64 3.80
C ILE A 63 1.75 -5.18 4.86
N THR A 64 3.05 -5.41 4.65
CA THR A 64 4.09 -5.02 5.60
C THR A 64 4.11 -3.51 5.84
N LEU A 65 4.00 -2.70 4.79
CA LEU A 65 3.94 -1.24 4.92
C LEU A 65 2.69 -0.79 5.69
N LYS A 66 1.55 -1.42 5.43
CA LYS A 66 0.32 -1.15 6.17
C LYS A 66 0.51 -1.44 7.66
N GLU A 67 1.03 -2.61 8.01
CA GLU A 67 1.27 -2.98 9.42
C GLU A 67 2.32 -2.09 10.09
N PHE A 68 3.39 -1.74 9.39
CA PHE A 68 4.47 -0.92 9.94
C PHE A 68 4.06 0.54 10.17
N LEU A 69 3.26 1.10 9.28
CA LEU A 69 2.85 2.51 9.30
C LEU A 69 1.50 2.72 9.98
N SER A 70 0.76 1.63 10.26
CA SER A 70 -0.44 1.71 11.08
C SER A 70 -0.08 2.35 12.42
N PRO A 71 -0.81 3.39 12.85
CA PRO A 71 -0.68 3.92 14.19
C PRO A 71 -0.81 2.77 15.18
N LYS A 72 0.16 2.63 16.08
CA LYS A 72 0.00 1.80 17.26
C LYS A 72 -0.76 2.64 18.26
N ASP A 73 -1.93 2.15 18.67
CA ASP A 73 -2.70 2.72 19.79
C ASP A 73 -1.82 2.88 21.04
#